data_AF-A0A417INJ7-F1
#
_entry.id   AF-A0A417INJ7-F1
#
_cell.length_a   1.000
_cell.length_b   1.000
_cell.length_c   1.000
_cell.angle_alpha   90.00
_cell.angle_beta   90.00
_cell.angle_gamma   90.00
#
_symmetry.space_group_name_H-M   'P 1'
#
loop_
_entity.id
_entity.type
_entity.pdbx_description
1 polymer ?
#
loop_
_entity_poly.entity_id
_entity_poly.type
_entity_poly.pdbx_seq_one_letter_code
_entity_poly.pdbx_strand_id
1 'polypeptide(L)'
;MFQKKTEKQQKPRKLCIYTANSRKPAVIALWLLFVCGFAFAVYKNFTAIDTHTVHEKEIVERRVEDTSGVEAFVRNFAKTYYSWSGNKDSVAQRTDTLTGYLTEDLQRLTADTVKSDVAVSSSVQDVQIWSVEQNGSENDFAVVFTVAQTISDGKKKDTVSSVYKTAVHKDDNGDMVITQAPTITGKPAKSNYTPKAAEPDGTISAAESEDIADFLITFFTLYPTATEKELSYYVSGGSMPSVKCADYAFNQLKSTVLNKDGDTVTATVAVEYLDTITKMTQISQFELALKRGDGNWKIVG
;
A
#
# COMPACT_ATOMS: atom_id res chain seq x y z
N MET A 1 47.14 20.98 108.51
CA MET A 1 46.03 20.64 109.43
C MET A 1 44.74 20.58 108.63
N PHE A 2 43.99 19.52 108.88
CA PHE A 2 42.64 19.11 108.45
C PHE A 2 41.65 20.12 107.85
N GLN A 3 41.12 19.73 106.68
CA GLN A 3 39.71 19.67 106.25
C GLN A 3 38.72 20.78 106.66
N LYS A 4 38.07 21.39 105.67
CA LYS A 4 36.59 21.43 105.65
C LYS A 4 36.00 21.55 104.24
N LYS A 5 34.82 20.95 104.13
CA LYS A 5 34.06 20.47 102.97
C LYS A 5 32.94 21.46 102.62
N THR A 6 32.33 21.24 101.43
CA THR A 6 30.94 21.64 101.02
C THR A 6 30.75 23.14 100.71
N GLU A 7 29.91 23.62 99.78
CA GLU A 7 28.86 23.05 98.91
C GLU A 7 28.55 24.05 97.77
N LYS A 8 27.88 23.61 96.71
CA LYS A 8 27.60 24.33 95.46
C LYS A 8 26.60 25.49 95.62
N GLN A 9 26.79 26.58 94.87
CA GLN A 9 25.69 27.45 94.43
C GLN A 9 25.55 27.41 92.89
N GLN A 10 24.37 26.99 92.44
CA GLN A 10 23.88 27.08 91.06
C GLN A 10 23.72 28.55 90.65
N LYS A 11 24.26 28.93 89.48
CA LYS A 11 23.84 30.13 88.75
C LYS A 11 22.71 29.78 87.76
N PRO A 12 21.63 30.59 87.67
CA PRO A 12 20.50 30.31 86.79
C PRO A 12 20.87 30.41 85.30
N ARG A 13 20.33 29.49 84.50
CA ARG A 13 20.47 29.44 83.04
C ARG A 13 19.75 30.64 82.40
N LYS A 14 20.44 31.36 81.51
CA LYS A 14 19.83 32.39 80.66
C LYS A 14 18.91 31.71 79.64
N LEU A 15 17.65 32.13 79.59
CA LEU A 15 16.70 31.73 78.55
C LEU A 15 17.17 32.31 77.21
N CYS A 16 17.43 31.43 76.24
CA CYS A 16 17.64 31.82 74.85
C CYS A 16 16.27 32.09 74.24
N ILE A 17 15.96 33.36 73.95
CA ILE A 17 14.71 33.76 73.29
C ILE A 17 14.90 33.50 71.80
N TYR A 18 14.16 32.53 71.26
CA TYR A 18 14.13 32.24 69.82
C TYR A 18 13.10 33.18 69.17
N THR A 19 13.57 34.19 68.43
CA THR A 19 12.67 35.02 67.62
C THR A 19 12.31 34.25 66.35
N ALA A 20 11.09 33.70 66.32
CA ALA A 20 10.56 33.01 65.16
C ALA A 20 10.27 34.01 64.03
N ASN A 21 11.13 34.02 63.00
CA ASN A 21 10.91 34.80 61.79
C ASN A 21 9.75 34.19 60.98
N SER A 22 8.55 34.73 61.16
CA SER A 22 7.27 34.26 60.60
C SER A 22 7.22 34.19 59.06
N ARG A 23 8.21 34.72 58.32
CA ARG A 23 8.23 34.73 56.86
C ARG A 23 8.80 33.46 56.22
N LYS A 24 9.64 32.70 56.94
CA LYS A 24 10.30 31.49 56.40
C LYS A 24 9.33 30.35 56.01
N PRO A 25 8.31 29.98 56.81
CA PRO A 25 7.37 28.93 56.40
C PRO A 25 6.46 29.37 55.25
N ALA A 26 6.11 30.66 55.19
CA ALA A 26 5.29 31.21 54.11
C ALA A 26 6.00 31.14 52.75
N VAL A 27 7.31 31.40 52.72
CA VAL A 27 8.12 31.27 51.50
C VAL A 27 8.21 29.81 51.04
N ILE A 28 8.35 28.85 51.96
CA ILE A 28 8.38 27.42 51.62
C ILE A 28 7.02 26.97 51.05
N ALA A 29 5.91 27.40 51.65
CA ALA A 29 4.58 27.11 51.12
C ALA A 29 4.38 27.70 49.72
N LEU A 30 4.88 28.92 49.47
CA LEU A 30 4.81 29.57 48.16
C LEU A 30 5.63 28.81 47.10
N TRP A 31 6.83 28.33 47.46
CA TRP A 31 7.66 27.52 46.57
C TRP A 31 7.03 26.17 46.25
N LEU A 32 6.41 25.50 47.22
CA LEU A 32 5.68 24.24 46.97
C LEU A 32 4.49 24.45 46.04
N LEU A 33 3.73 25.54 46.24
CA LEU A 33 2.57 25.87 45.41
C LEU A 33 3.00 26.18 43.96
N PHE A 34 4.14 26.86 43.78
CA PHE A 34 4.71 27.12 42.46
C PHE A 34 5.12 25.82 41.74
N VAL A 35 5.79 24.90 42.44
CA VAL A 35 6.19 23.60 41.85
C VAL A 35 4.97 22.77 41.47
N CYS A 36 3.92 22.75 42.29
CA CYS A 36 2.67 22.06 41.96
C CYS A 36 1.97 22.68 40.74
N GLY A 37 1.92 24.02 40.65
CA GLY A 37 1.35 24.71 39.49
C GLY A 37 2.13 24.43 38.20
N PHE A 38 3.45 24.43 38.27
CA PHE A 38 4.32 24.10 37.14
C PHE A 38 4.15 22.65 36.69
N ALA A 39 4.11 21.70 37.62
CA ALA A 39 3.86 20.28 37.30
C ALA A 39 2.48 20.07 36.66
N PHE A 40 1.44 20.78 37.13
CA PHE A 40 0.11 20.71 36.54
C PHE A 40 0.04 21.34 35.15
N ALA A 41 0.76 22.43 34.91
CA ALA A 41 0.86 23.06 33.59
C ALA A 41 1.59 22.16 32.59
N VAL A 42 2.69 21.52 33.02
CA VAL A 42 3.42 20.52 32.20
C VAL A 42 2.53 19.32 31.92
N TYR A 43 1.84 18.77 32.92
CA TYR A 43 0.89 17.66 32.75
C TYR A 43 -0.21 18.03 31.74
N LYS A 44 -0.84 19.20 31.88
CA LYS A 44 -1.85 19.71 30.93
C LYS A 44 -1.28 19.86 29.52
N ASN A 45 -0.06 20.38 29.37
CA ASN A 45 0.58 20.57 28.07
C ASN A 45 0.91 19.23 27.40
N PHE A 46 1.42 18.24 28.14
CA PHE A 46 1.63 16.88 27.62
C PHE A 46 0.31 16.17 27.28
N THR A 47 -0.73 16.28 28.10
CA THR A 47 -2.06 15.70 27.77
C THR A 47 -2.75 16.41 26.60
N ALA A 48 -2.44 17.68 26.35
CA ALA A 48 -2.99 18.42 25.21
C ALA A 48 -2.26 18.10 23.90
N ILE A 49 -0.94 17.87 23.95
CA ILE A 49 -0.13 17.50 22.78
C ILE A 49 -0.45 16.06 22.32
N ASP A 50 -0.81 15.16 23.24
CA ASP A 50 -1.15 13.77 22.88
C ASP A 50 -2.62 13.59 22.45
N THR A 51 -3.48 14.60 22.62
CA THR A 51 -4.89 14.52 22.19
C THR A 51 -5.09 14.88 20.72
N HIS A 52 -4.19 15.68 20.12
CA HIS A 52 -4.29 16.09 18.71
C HIS A 52 -3.50 15.23 17.71
N THR A 53 -2.71 14.26 18.18
CA THR A 53 -1.91 13.37 17.31
C THR A 53 -2.54 11.99 17.13
N VAL A 54 -3.72 11.75 17.72
CA VAL A 54 -4.42 10.45 17.65
C VAL A 54 -5.43 10.39 16.51
N HIS A 55 -5.78 11.51 15.88
CA HIS A 55 -6.64 11.52 14.68
C HIS A 55 -5.92 11.14 13.37
N GLU A 56 -4.60 10.90 13.39
CA GLU A 56 -3.80 10.55 12.19
C GLU A 56 -3.11 9.19 12.30
N LYS A 57 -3.58 8.34 13.23
CA LYS A 57 -3.20 6.92 13.32
C LYS A 57 -4.38 6.05 13.73
N GLU A 58 -5.58 6.34 13.23
CA GLU A 58 -6.49 5.25 12.92
C GLU A 58 -5.91 4.55 11.69
N ILE A 59 -4.86 3.77 11.94
CA ILE A 59 -4.50 2.65 11.08
C ILE A 59 -5.77 1.82 11.10
N VAL A 60 -6.62 2.02 10.08
CA VAL A 60 -7.60 1.04 9.69
C VAL A 60 -6.78 -0.23 9.54
N GLU A 61 -6.81 -1.08 10.57
CA GLU A 61 -6.33 -2.44 10.54
C GLU A 61 -7.26 -3.13 9.54
N ARG A 62 -7.01 -2.85 8.26
CA ARG A 62 -7.71 -3.43 7.14
C ARG A 62 -7.25 -4.87 7.17
N ARG A 63 -7.97 -5.69 7.94
CA ARG A 63 -7.87 -7.13 7.88
C ARG A 63 -7.95 -7.44 6.39
N VAL A 64 -6.84 -7.92 5.81
CA VAL A 64 -6.82 -8.35 4.42
C VAL A 64 -7.66 -9.60 4.38
N GLU A 65 -8.96 -9.40 4.20
CA GLU A 65 -9.86 -10.50 4.01
C GLU A 65 -9.56 -11.11 2.65
N ASP A 66 -9.33 -12.43 2.65
CA ASP A 66 -9.11 -13.15 1.41
C ASP A 66 -10.44 -13.23 0.63
N THR A 67 -10.59 -12.30 -0.33
CA THR A 67 -11.74 -12.22 -1.22
C THR A 67 -11.62 -13.11 -2.45
N SER A 68 -10.52 -13.87 -2.60
CA SER A 68 -10.25 -14.65 -3.82
C SER A 68 -11.34 -15.68 -4.13
N GLY A 69 -11.93 -16.29 -3.09
CA GLY A 69 -13.07 -17.19 -3.22
C GLY A 69 -14.31 -16.49 -3.81
N VAL A 70 -14.64 -15.30 -3.30
CA VAL A 70 -15.76 -14.48 -3.79
C VAL A 70 -15.53 -14.05 -5.24
N GLU A 71 -14.31 -13.64 -5.58
CA GLU A 71 -13.94 -13.28 -6.95
C GLU A 71 -14.11 -14.45 -7.93
N ALA A 72 -13.62 -15.63 -7.56
CA ALA A 72 -13.73 -16.83 -8.38
C ALA A 72 -15.20 -17.26 -8.56
N PHE A 73 -15.98 -17.21 -7.48
CA PHE A 73 -17.41 -17.52 -7.49
C PHE A 73 -18.18 -16.59 -8.44
N VAL A 74 -18.00 -15.27 -8.32
CA VAL A 74 -18.65 -14.29 -9.20
C VAL A 74 -18.17 -14.43 -10.64
N ARG A 75 -16.89 -14.74 -10.88
CA ARG A 75 -16.36 -14.98 -12.23
C ARG A 75 -17.08 -16.15 -12.91
N ASN A 76 -17.27 -17.25 -12.19
CA ASN A 76 -17.95 -18.44 -12.72
C ASN A 76 -19.45 -18.20 -12.90
N PHE A 77 -20.09 -17.55 -11.92
CA PHE A 77 -21.47 -17.09 -12.05
C PHE A 77 -21.68 -16.22 -13.30
N ALA A 78 -20.87 -15.19 -13.49
CA ALA A 78 -20.98 -14.27 -14.63
C ALA A 78 -20.77 -14.99 -15.97
N LYS A 79 -19.83 -15.92 -16.05
CA LYS A 79 -19.63 -16.76 -17.24
C LYS A 79 -20.91 -17.53 -17.60
N THR A 80 -21.55 -18.16 -16.63
CA THR A 80 -22.81 -18.89 -16.83
C THR A 80 -23.97 -17.94 -17.15
N TYR A 81 -24.11 -16.87 -16.37
CA TYR A 81 -25.21 -15.91 -16.51
C TYR A 81 -25.23 -15.23 -17.87
N TYR A 82 -24.07 -14.93 -18.44
CA TYR A 82 -23.95 -14.23 -19.73
C TYR A 82 -23.61 -15.15 -20.92
N SER A 83 -23.63 -16.47 -20.77
CA SER A 83 -23.38 -17.40 -21.89
C SER A 83 -24.60 -18.24 -22.23
N TRP A 84 -25.00 -18.22 -23.50
CA TRP A 84 -26.06 -19.09 -24.04
C TRP A 84 -25.86 -19.26 -25.55
N SER A 85 -26.32 -20.38 -26.10
CA SER A 85 -26.43 -20.55 -27.55
C SER A 85 -27.88 -20.36 -28.01
N GLY A 86 -28.09 -20.16 -29.30
CA GLY A 86 -29.41 -19.86 -29.89
C GLY A 86 -30.36 -21.07 -29.98
N ASN A 87 -30.35 -21.95 -28.98
CA ASN A 87 -31.22 -23.12 -28.92
C ASN A 87 -31.76 -23.35 -27.50
N LYS A 88 -32.93 -23.99 -27.43
CA LYS A 88 -33.69 -24.21 -26.21
C LYS A 88 -32.93 -25.02 -25.16
N ASP A 89 -32.19 -26.05 -25.56
CA ASP A 89 -31.49 -26.94 -24.63
C ASP A 89 -30.38 -26.20 -23.90
N SER A 90 -29.64 -25.34 -24.61
CA SER A 90 -28.62 -24.48 -24.00
C SER A 90 -29.20 -23.46 -23.03
N VAL A 91 -30.37 -22.90 -23.33
CA VAL A 91 -31.07 -21.98 -22.42
C VAL A 91 -31.55 -22.73 -21.17
N ALA A 92 -32.10 -23.93 -21.32
CA ALA A 92 -32.51 -24.77 -20.19
C ALA A 92 -31.32 -25.18 -19.31
N GLN A 93 -30.21 -25.63 -19.92
CA GLN A 93 -28.99 -25.98 -19.20
C GLN A 93 -28.41 -24.78 -18.43
N ARG A 94 -28.42 -23.59 -19.05
CA ARG A 94 -28.03 -22.35 -18.37
C ARG A 94 -28.90 -22.11 -17.13
N THR A 95 -30.22 -22.18 -17.28
CA THR A 95 -31.15 -21.97 -16.16
C THR A 95 -30.94 -22.97 -15.03
N ASP A 96 -30.76 -24.25 -15.36
CA ASP A 96 -30.45 -25.31 -14.40
C ASP A 96 -29.12 -25.06 -13.67
N THR A 97 -28.06 -24.68 -14.42
CA THR A 97 -26.74 -24.39 -13.84
C THR A 97 -26.76 -23.17 -12.92
N LEU A 98 -27.60 -22.18 -13.21
CA LEU A 98 -27.74 -20.98 -12.37
C LEU A 98 -28.37 -21.26 -11.00
N THR A 99 -29.06 -22.39 -10.82
CA THR A 99 -29.59 -22.78 -9.51
C THR A 99 -28.50 -22.99 -8.46
N GLY A 100 -27.28 -23.39 -8.89
CA GLY A 100 -26.11 -23.52 -8.02
C GLY A 100 -25.48 -22.19 -7.59
N TYR A 101 -25.96 -21.05 -8.10
CA TYR A 101 -25.43 -19.72 -7.76
C TYR A 101 -26.47 -18.80 -7.12
N LEU A 102 -27.75 -18.95 -7.47
CA LEU A 102 -28.80 -17.98 -7.15
C LEU A 102 -29.67 -18.44 -5.98
N THR A 103 -30.12 -17.51 -5.14
CA THR A 103 -31.22 -17.77 -4.21
C THR A 103 -32.51 -18.14 -4.95
N GLU A 104 -33.43 -18.87 -4.31
CA GLU A 104 -34.71 -19.27 -4.93
C GLU A 104 -35.50 -18.07 -5.49
N ASP A 105 -35.48 -16.94 -4.77
CA ASP A 105 -36.11 -15.70 -5.22
C ASP A 105 -35.49 -15.17 -6.50
N LEU A 106 -34.16 -15.17 -6.61
CA LEU A 106 -33.47 -14.74 -7.82
C LEU A 106 -33.64 -15.73 -8.97
N GLN A 107 -33.73 -17.02 -8.70
CA GLN A 107 -34.05 -18.02 -9.73
C GLN A 107 -35.40 -17.70 -10.37
N ARG A 108 -36.44 -17.42 -9.56
CA ARG A 108 -37.76 -17.00 -10.07
C ARG A 108 -37.70 -15.69 -10.83
N LEU A 109 -36.97 -14.70 -10.31
CA LEU A 109 -36.84 -13.38 -10.95
C LEU A 109 -36.13 -13.45 -12.30
N THR A 110 -35.18 -14.38 -12.46
CA THR A 110 -34.30 -14.45 -13.64
C THR A 110 -34.66 -15.56 -14.63
N ALA A 111 -35.66 -16.39 -14.33
CA ALA A 111 -36.06 -17.57 -15.11
C ALA A 111 -36.26 -17.27 -16.60
N ASP A 112 -36.86 -16.12 -16.93
CA ASP A 112 -37.23 -15.73 -18.30
C ASP A 112 -36.30 -14.65 -18.91
N THR A 113 -35.13 -14.40 -18.30
CA THR A 113 -34.15 -13.39 -18.78
C THR A 113 -33.62 -13.70 -20.18
N VAL A 114 -33.56 -14.98 -20.55
CA VAL A 114 -33.21 -15.45 -21.89
C VAL A 114 -34.32 -16.37 -22.36
N LYS A 115 -35.02 -15.98 -23.43
CA LYS A 115 -36.14 -16.77 -23.95
C LYS A 115 -35.64 -18.06 -24.60
N SER A 116 -36.41 -19.14 -24.48
CA SER A 116 -36.06 -20.44 -25.06
C SER A 116 -35.96 -20.46 -26.59
N ASP A 117 -36.57 -19.48 -27.26
CA ASP A 117 -36.56 -19.30 -28.72
C ASP A 117 -35.55 -18.22 -29.18
N VAL A 118 -34.62 -17.82 -28.30
CA VAL A 118 -33.61 -16.82 -28.63
C VAL A 118 -32.75 -17.27 -29.82
N ALA A 119 -32.72 -16.47 -30.88
CA ALA A 119 -31.88 -16.73 -32.05
C ALA A 119 -30.43 -16.24 -31.85
N VAL A 120 -30.23 -15.28 -30.95
CA VAL A 120 -28.94 -14.70 -30.62
C VAL A 120 -28.20 -15.59 -29.63
N SER A 121 -26.91 -15.79 -29.87
CA SER A 121 -26.00 -16.46 -28.95
C SER A 121 -25.04 -15.47 -28.30
N SER A 122 -24.58 -15.80 -27.10
CA SER A 122 -23.59 -15.05 -26.35
C SER A 122 -22.52 -16.00 -25.80
N SER A 123 -21.26 -15.64 -26.01
CA SER A 123 -20.11 -16.36 -25.47
C SER A 123 -19.21 -15.41 -24.70
N VAL A 124 -19.12 -15.60 -23.38
CA VAL A 124 -18.24 -14.82 -22.51
C VAL A 124 -16.78 -15.16 -22.83
N GLN A 125 -15.99 -14.14 -23.18
CA GLN A 125 -14.56 -14.25 -23.48
C GLN A 125 -13.71 -14.02 -22.24
N ASP A 126 -14.08 -13.00 -21.46
CA ASP A 126 -13.38 -12.65 -20.22
C ASP A 126 -14.34 -12.04 -19.20
N VAL A 127 -13.99 -12.21 -17.93
CA VAL A 127 -14.65 -11.56 -16.80
C VAL A 127 -13.56 -10.97 -15.91
N GLN A 128 -13.53 -9.65 -15.83
CA GLN A 128 -12.58 -8.91 -15.01
C GLN A 128 -13.29 -8.43 -13.74
N ILE A 129 -12.81 -8.86 -12.57
CA ILE A 129 -13.26 -8.31 -11.29
C ILE A 129 -12.49 -7.02 -11.02
N TRP A 130 -13.20 -5.96 -10.65
CA TRP A 130 -12.63 -4.65 -10.32
C TRP A 130 -12.52 -4.40 -8.82
N SER A 131 -13.54 -4.80 -8.08
CA SER A 131 -13.57 -4.68 -6.63
C SER A 131 -14.48 -5.72 -6.00
N VAL A 132 -14.10 -6.11 -4.79
CA VAL A 132 -14.91 -6.86 -3.84
C VAL A 132 -14.88 -6.05 -2.54
N GLU A 133 -16.04 -5.58 -2.10
CA GLU A 133 -16.18 -4.74 -0.92
C GLU A 133 -17.23 -5.35 0.00
N GLN A 134 -16.97 -5.41 1.31
CA GLN A 134 -18.01 -5.79 2.27
C GLN A 134 -19.20 -4.83 2.16
N ASN A 135 -20.41 -5.37 2.24
CA ASN A 135 -21.66 -4.66 2.00
C ASN A 135 -22.61 -4.85 3.17
N GLY A 136 -22.43 -4.04 4.21
CA GLY A 136 -23.27 -4.04 5.41
C GLY A 136 -22.78 -5.01 6.48
N SER A 137 -22.81 -6.31 6.22
CA SER A 137 -22.29 -7.34 7.13
C SER A 137 -20.92 -7.87 6.69
N GLU A 138 -20.19 -8.53 7.60
CA GLU A 138 -18.87 -9.12 7.30
C GLU A 138 -18.96 -10.22 6.22
N ASN A 139 -20.11 -10.86 6.08
CA ASN A 139 -20.34 -12.00 5.19
C ASN A 139 -20.99 -11.60 3.85
N ASP A 140 -21.37 -10.34 3.69
CA ASP A 140 -21.99 -9.82 2.48
C ASP A 140 -20.99 -9.00 1.68
N PHE A 141 -20.92 -9.25 0.38
CA PHE A 141 -19.98 -8.61 -0.51
C PHE A 141 -20.69 -7.99 -1.70
N ALA A 142 -20.30 -6.76 -2.04
CA ALA A 142 -20.60 -6.10 -3.28
C ALA A 142 -19.43 -6.29 -4.26
N VAL A 143 -19.72 -6.83 -5.44
CA VAL A 143 -18.69 -7.13 -6.45
C VAL A 143 -18.96 -6.34 -7.72
N VAL A 144 -17.96 -5.59 -8.19
CA VAL A 144 -17.99 -4.87 -9.47
C VAL A 144 -17.14 -5.61 -10.48
N PHE A 145 -17.70 -5.91 -11.66
CA PHE A 145 -17.03 -6.70 -12.68
C PHE A 145 -17.40 -6.28 -14.11
N THR A 146 -16.47 -6.45 -15.05
CA THR A 146 -16.71 -6.34 -16.48
C THR A 146 -16.93 -7.72 -17.07
N VAL A 147 -17.90 -7.84 -17.98
CA VAL A 147 -18.04 -9.02 -18.86
C VAL A 147 -17.75 -8.61 -20.29
N ALA A 148 -16.83 -9.32 -20.94
CA ALA A 148 -16.58 -9.21 -22.38
C ALA A 148 -17.22 -10.40 -23.10
N GLN A 149 -18.10 -10.14 -24.07
CA GLN A 149 -18.90 -11.16 -24.75
C GLN A 149 -18.74 -11.03 -26.26
N THR A 150 -18.73 -12.17 -26.93
CA THR A 150 -18.98 -12.26 -28.37
C THR A 150 -20.45 -12.62 -28.57
N ILE A 151 -21.22 -11.70 -29.14
CA ILE A 151 -22.64 -11.87 -29.48
C ILE A 151 -22.74 -12.25 -30.95
N SER A 152 -23.61 -13.21 -31.28
CA SER A 152 -23.80 -13.66 -32.66
C SER A 152 -25.26 -13.94 -32.95
N ASP A 153 -25.79 -13.35 -34.00
CA ASP A 153 -27.16 -13.58 -34.53
C ASP A 153 -27.20 -14.67 -35.62
N GLY A 154 -26.07 -15.37 -35.82
CA GLY A 154 -25.89 -16.39 -36.85
C GLY A 154 -25.37 -15.86 -38.19
N LYS A 155 -25.40 -14.54 -38.42
CA LYS A 155 -24.88 -13.88 -39.63
C LYS A 155 -23.70 -12.97 -39.33
N LYS A 156 -23.75 -12.28 -38.20
CA LYS A 156 -22.73 -11.33 -37.73
C LYS A 156 -22.28 -11.69 -36.33
N LYS A 157 -21.07 -11.24 -36.00
CA LYS A 157 -20.47 -11.38 -34.68
C LYS A 157 -20.02 -10.00 -34.22
N ASP A 158 -20.48 -9.60 -33.04
CA ASP A 158 -20.13 -8.34 -32.39
C ASP A 158 -19.48 -8.63 -31.04
N THR A 159 -18.46 -7.85 -30.70
CA THR A 159 -17.86 -7.89 -29.36
C THR A 159 -18.43 -6.77 -28.52
N VAL A 160 -19.04 -7.13 -27.39
CA VAL A 160 -19.61 -6.17 -26.43
C VAL A 160 -18.90 -6.30 -25.09
N SER A 161 -18.80 -5.19 -24.38
CA SER A 161 -18.26 -5.16 -23.01
C SER A 161 -19.14 -4.28 -22.15
N SER A 162 -19.50 -4.77 -20.97
CA SER A 162 -20.39 -4.07 -20.04
C SER A 162 -19.97 -4.32 -18.59
N VAL A 163 -20.23 -3.35 -17.73
CA VAL A 163 -19.83 -3.37 -16.32
C VAL A 163 -21.06 -3.52 -15.45
N TYR A 164 -20.95 -4.39 -14.46
CA TYR A 164 -22.04 -4.76 -13.58
C TYR A 164 -21.60 -4.75 -12.12
N LYS A 165 -22.58 -4.60 -11.23
CA LYS A 165 -22.47 -4.80 -9.79
C LYS A 165 -23.41 -5.92 -9.37
N THR A 166 -22.97 -6.82 -8.49
CA THR A 166 -23.78 -7.88 -7.88
C THR A 166 -23.51 -7.95 -6.37
N ALA A 167 -24.37 -8.63 -5.63
CA ALA A 167 -24.18 -8.92 -4.22
C ALA A 167 -24.05 -10.43 -4.00
N VAL A 168 -23.14 -10.81 -3.11
CA VAL A 168 -22.82 -12.18 -2.75
C VAL A 168 -22.89 -12.30 -1.23
N HIS A 169 -23.50 -13.37 -0.74
CA HIS A 169 -23.40 -13.76 0.66
C HIS A 169 -22.48 -14.98 0.77
N LYS A 170 -21.59 -14.99 1.77
CA LYS A 170 -20.72 -16.12 2.12
C LYS A 170 -21.05 -16.57 3.53
N ASP A 171 -21.42 -17.84 3.70
CA ASP A 171 -21.75 -18.39 5.01
C ASP A 171 -20.49 -18.76 5.82
N ASP A 172 -20.71 -19.20 7.07
CA ASP A 172 -19.63 -19.59 7.98
C ASP A 172 -18.85 -20.85 7.51
N ASN A 173 -19.42 -21.65 6.60
CA ASN A 173 -18.73 -22.80 5.98
C ASN A 173 -17.88 -22.38 4.77
N GLY A 174 -18.04 -21.12 4.32
CA GLY A 174 -17.41 -20.58 3.12
C GLY A 174 -18.19 -20.83 1.83
N ASP A 175 -19.41 -21.37 1.93
CA ASP A 175 -20.32 -21.52 0.79
C ASP A 175 -20.90 -20.16 0.40
N MET A 176 -21.17 -19.96 -0.89
CA MET A 176 -21.53 -18.66 -1.43
C MET A 176 -22.81 -18.71 -2.24
N VAL A 177 -23.55 -17.61 -2.22
CA VAL A 177 -24.78 -17.43 -3.01
C VAL A 177 -24.88 -15.99 -3.51
N ILE A 178 -25.32 -15.81 -4.74
CA ILE A 178 -25.66 -14.50 -5.29
C ILE A 178 -27.00 -14.07 -4.68
N THR A 179 -27.00 -12.92 -4.00
CA THR A 179 -28.18 -12.34 -3.33
C THR A 179 -28.79 -11.17 -4.10
N GLN A 180 -28.08 -10.63 -5.10
CA GLN A 180 -28.61 -9.61 -6.00
C GLN A 180 -28.18 -9.87 -7.46
N ALA A 181 -29.14 -9.87 -8.38
CA ALA A 181 -28.86 -10.01 -9.81
C ALA A 181 -27.93 -8.88 -10.34
N PRO A 182 -27.09 -9.16 -11.36
CA PRO A 182 -26.22 -8.16 -11.95
C PRO A 182 -26.95 -6.89 -12.37
N THR A 183 -26.48 -5.73 -11.88
CA THR A 183 -27.02 -4.40 -12.22
C THR A 183 -25.98 -3.61 -12.98
N ILE A 184 -26.34 -3.03 -14.12
CA ILE A 184 -25.42 -2.23 -14.96
C ILE A 184 -24.88 -1.04 -14.15
N THR A 185 -23.57 -0.80 -14.24
CA THR A 185 -22.89 0.32 -13.57
C THR A 185 -21.78 0.92 -14.44
N GLY A 186 -21.15 1.99 -13.97
CA GLY A 186 -20.03 2.66 -14.63
C GLY A 186 -18.73 1.86 -14.53
N LYS A 187 -17.91 1.92 -15.60
CA LYS A 187 -16.57 1.35 -15.59
C LYS A 187 -15.65 2.15 -14.66
N PRO A 188 -14.85 1.49 -13.80
CA PRO A 188 -13.81 2.18 -13.04
C PRO A 188 -12.88 2.97 -13.95
N ALA A 189 -12.60 4.21 -13.56
CA ALA A 189 -11.82 5.16 -14.36
C ALA A 189 -10.35 5.17 -13.94
N LYS A 190 -9.48 5.47 -14.90
CA LYS A 190 -8.07 5.77 -14.62
C LYS A 190 -8.00 7.00 -13.71
N SER A 191 -7.21 6.92 -12.64
CA SER A 191 -6.90 8.08 -11.80
C SER A 191 -6.17 9.18 -12.59
N ASN A 192 -6.43 10.44 -12.26
CA ASN A 192 -5.68 11.59 -12.76
C ASN A 192 -4.43 11.90 -11.93
N TYR A 193 -4.09 11.05 -10.96
CA TYR A 193 -2.89 11.19 -10.13
C TYR A 193 -1.64 11.26 -11.00
N THR A 194 -0.80 12.25 -10.71
CA THR A 194 0.52 12.44 -11.33
C THR A 194 1.54 12.54 -10.20
N PRO A 195 2.50 11.60 -10.09
CA PRO A 195 3.58 11.68 -9.12
C PRO A 195 4.43 12.94 -9.32
N LYS A 196 5.05 13.44 -8.24
CA LYS A 196 6.05 14.50 -8.35
C LYS A 196 7.28 13.96 -9.10
N ALA A 197 7.73 14.68 -10.11
CA ALA A 197 8.96 14.34 -10.83
C ALA A 197 10.19 14.56 -9.94
N ALA A 198 11.19 13.70 -10.09
CA ALA A 198 12.53 13.96 -9.55
C ALA A 198 13.13 15.15 -10.31
N GLU A 199 13.70 16.10 -9.58
CA GLU A 199 14.34 17.29 -10.14
C GLU A 199 15.79 17.34 -9.65
N PRO A 200 16.75 17.75 -10.51
CA PRO A 200 18.10 18.04 -10.09
C PRO A 200 18.12 19.20 -9.10
N ASP A 201 18.78 19.03 -7.96
CA ASP A 201 18.91 20.05 -6.91
C ASP A 201 20.18 20.90 -7.03
N GLY A 202 21.02 20.63 -8.04
CA GLY A 202 22.27 21.34 -8.30
C GLY A 202 23.44 20.95 -7.39
N THR A 203 23.30 19.88 -6.60
CA THR A 203 24.36 19.38 -5.70
C THR A 203 25.51 18.68 -6.43
N ILE A 204 25.32 18.30 -7.69
CA ILE A 204 26.28 17.55 -8.50
C ILE A 204 26.85 18.44 -9.60
N SER A 205 28.18 18.44 -9.72
CA SER A 205 28.89 19.17 -10.78
C SER A 205 28.73 18.48 -12.14
N ALA A 206 28.90 19.23 -13.24
CA ALA A 206 28.84 18.66 -14.59
C ALA A 206 29.84 17.50 -14.79
N ALA A 207 31.08 17.64 -14.32
CA ALA A 207 32.10 16.60 -14.43
C ALA A 207 31.75 15.33 -13.63
N GLU A 208 31.17 15.49 -12.43
CA GLU A 208 30.70 14.36 -11.64
C GLU A 208 29.47 13.69 -12.27
N SER A 209 28.58 14.48 -12.88
CA SER A 209 27.44 13.96 -13.63
C SER A 209 27.85 13.15 -14.86
N GLU A 210 28.88 13.58 -15.60
CA GLU A 210 29.43 12.84 -16.74
C GLU A 210 30.07 11.52 -16.29
N ASP A 211 30.90 11.56 -15.24
CA ASP A 211 31.55 10.38 -14.65
C ASP A 211 30.50 9.33 -14.17
N ILE A 212 29.41 9.78 -13.57
CA ILE A 212 28.30 8.91 -13.17
C ILE A 212 27.54 8.37 -14.38
N ALA A 213 27.30 9.20 -15.41
CA ALA A 213 26.61 8.75 -16.61
C ALA A 213 27.39 7.64 -17.33
N ASP A 214 28.70 7.79 -17.46
CA ASP A 214 29.58 6.78 -18.07
C ASP A 214 29.58 5.46 -17.28
N PHE A 215 29.62 5.56 -15.95
CA PHE A 215 29.47 4.41 -15.06
C PHE A 215 28.13 3.69 -15.29
N LEU A 216 27.02 4.44 -15.32
CA LEU A 216 25.68 3.89 -15.50
C LEU A 216 25.50 3.25 -16.89
N ILE A 217 26.01 3.88 -17.96
CA ILE A 217 25.97 3.32 -19.32
C ILE A 217 26.72 1.99 -19.36
N THR A 218 27.93 1.95 -18.78
CA THR A 218 28.74 0.73 -18.72
C THR A 218 28.01 -0.37 -17.95
N PHE A 219 27.50 -0.03 -16.76
CA PHE A 219 26.75 -0.96 -15.92
C PHE A 219 25.52 -1.51 -16.65
N PHE A 220 24.66 -0.64 -17.20
CA PHE A 220 23.41 -1.07 -17.82
C PHE A 220 23.59 -1.77 -19.16
N THR A 221 24.72 -1.57 -19.84
CA THR A 221 25.12 -2.38 -21.00
C THR A 221 25.40 -3.82 -20.60
N LEU A 222 26.06 -4.02 -19.46
CA LEU A 222 26.43 -5.34 -18.95
C LEU A 222 25.27 -6.03 -18.20
N TYR A 223 24.44 -5.26 -17.50
CA TYR A 223 23.48 -5.75 -16.51
C TYR A 223 22.55 -6.88 -16.97
N PRO A 224 21.98 -6.87 -18.20
CA PRO A 224 21.07 -7.94 -18.64
C PRO A 224 21.71 -9.33 -18.62
N THR A 225 23.01 -9.43 -18.93
CA THR A 225 23.74 -10.69 -19.09
C THR A 225 24.76 -10.96 -18.00
N ALA A 226 25.07 -9.98 -17.15
CA ALA A 226 26.12 -10.11 -16.15
C ALA A 226 25.86 -11.24 -15.14
N THR A 227 26.91 -12.02 -14.90
CA THR A 227 26.96 -12.99 -13.80
C THR A 227 27.10 -12.27 -12.45
N GLU A 228 26.77 -12.95 -11.35
CA GLU A 228 26.95 -12.39 -9.99
C GLU A 228 28.38 -11.93 -9.72
N LYS A 229 29.37 -12.66 -10.28
CA LYS A 229 30.78 -12.29 -10.18
C LYS A 229 31.06 -10.97 -10.91
N GLU A 230 30.54 -10.79 -12.10
CA GLU A 230 30.69 -9.54 -12.86
C GLU A 230 29.94 -8.39 -12.19
N LEU A 231 28.75 -8.63 -11.64
CA LEU A 231 28.00 -7.60 -10.90
C LEU A 231 28.73 -7.14 -9.64
N SER A 232 29.48 -8.00 -8.95
CA SER A 232 30.19 -7.64 -7.72
C SER A 232 31.21 -6.49 -7.88
N TYR A 233 31.62 -6.20 -9.12
CA TYR A 233 32.47 -5.05 -9.42
C TYR A 233 31.70 -3.72 -9.42
N TYR A 234 30.42 -3.74 -9.76
CA TYR A 234 29.57 -2.54 -9.90
C TYR A 234 28.56 -2.38 -8.76
N VAL A 235 28.23 -3.47 -8.06
CA VAL A 235 27.12 -3.58 -7.11
C VAL A 235 27.64 -4.09 -5.76
N SER A 236 27.14 -3.52 -4.67
CA SER A 236 27.48 -3.93 -3.30
C SER A 236 26.25 -4.45 -2.57
N GLY A 237 26.45 -5.39 -1.64
CA GLY A 237 25.39 -5.87 -0.74
C GLY A 237 24.21 -6.56 -1.42
N GLY A 238 24.34 -6.94 -2.70
CA GLY A 238 23.24 -7.52 -3.47
C GLY A 238 22.14 -6.51 -3.83
N SER A 239 22.43 -5.20 -3.83
CA SER A 239 21.45 -4.14 -4.13
C SER A 239 20.81 -4.25 -5.51
N MET A 240 21.47 -4.94 -6.46
CA MET A 240 20.92 -5.27 -7.77
C MET A 240 21.11 -6.77 -8.05
N PRO A 241 20.02 -7.55 -8.20
CA PRO A 241 20.12 -8.97 -8.53
C PRO A 241 20.51 -9.18 -10.00
N SER A 242 21.11 -10.33 -10.31
CA SER A 242 21.38 -10.74 -11.68
C SER A 242 20.07 -11.12 -12.39
N VAL A 243 19.82 -10.50 -13.55
CA VAL A 243 18.59 -10.70 -14.34
C VAL A 243 18.70 -11.87 -15.31
N LYS A 244 19.90 -12.13 -15.85
CA LYS A 244 20.20 -13.22 -16.81
C LYS A 244 19.22 -13.28 -17.98
N CYS A 245 18.95 -12.13 -18.59
CA CYS A 245 18.09 -12.01 -19.77
C CYS A 245 18.90 -11.51 -20.97
N ALA A 246 19.40 -12.46 -21.76
CA ALA A 246 20.25 -12.17 -22.92
C ALA A 246 19.51 -11.51 -24.09
N ASP A 247 18.18 -11.51 -24.05
CA ASP A 247 17.36 -10.96 -25.12
C ASP A 247 17.28 -9.43 -25.08
N TYR A 248 17.74 -8.78 -24.01
CA TYR A 248 17.77 -7.32 -23.91
C TYR A 248 19.13 -6.75 -24.26
N ALA A 249 19.15 -5.88 -25.27
CA ALA A 249 20.31 -5.06 -25.63
C ALA A 249 20.11 -3.63 -25.10
N PHE A 250 21.10 -3.09 -24.39
CA PHE A 250 21.08 -1.68 -23.99
C PHE A 250 21.01 -0.77 -25.21
N ASN A 251 20.13 0.23 -25.17
CA ASN A 251 20.01 1.24 -26.21
C ASN A 251 20.52 2.60 -25.72
N GLN A 252 19.97 3.12 -24.61
CA GLN A 252 20.35 4.44 -24.08
C GLN A 252 19.86 4.66 -22.64
N LEU A 253 20.43 5.67 -21.97
CA LEU A 253 19.81 6.32 -20.81
C LEU A 253 18.83 7.39 -21.31
N LYS A 254 17.53 7.17 -21.11
CA LYS A 254 16.46 8.04 -21.59
C LYS A 254 16.24 9.26 -20.70
N SER A 255 16.46 9.10 -19.40
CA SER A 255 16.48 10.20 -18.43
C SER A 255 17.39 9.84 -17.27
N THR A 256 18.09 10.84 -16.74
CA THR A 256 18.94 10.72 -15.56
C THR A 256 18.76 11.97 -14.72
N VAL A 257 18.37 11.81 -13.47
CA VAL A 257 18.34 12.86 -12.46
C VAL A 257 19.23 12.41 -11.31
N LEU A 258 20.20 13.24 -10.96
CA LEU A 258 21.19 12.95 -9.93
C LEU A 258 21.10 13.99 -8.83
N ASN A 259 21.02 13.54 -7.58
CA ASN A 259 21.02 14.40 -6.39
C ASN A 259 21.99 13.80 -5.36
N LYS A 260 22.76 14.64 -4.67
CA LYS A 260 23.80 14.21 -3.73
C LYS A 260 23.46 14.64 -2.31
N ASP A 261 23.45 13.68 -1.40
CA ASP A 261 23.34 13.89 0.03
C ASP A 261 24.56 13.27 0.74
N GLY A 262 25.43 14.14 1.25
CA GLY A 262 26.74 13.76 1.76
C GLY A 262 27.58 13.03 0.70
N ASP A 263 27.93 11.78 1.00
CA ASP A 263 28.74 10.92 0.12
C ASP A 263 27.91 10.02 -0.79
N THR A 264 26.58 10.11 -0.72
CA THR A 264 25.67 9.25 -1.50
C THR A 264 25.02 10.07 -2.62
N VAL A 265 25.09 9.56 -3.84
CA VAL A 265 24.34 10.11 -4.96
C VAL A 265 23.12 9.24 -5.20
N THR A 266 21.93 9.84 -5.14
CA THR A 266 20.69 9.22 -5.62
C THR A 266 20.58 9.47 -7.12
N ALA A 267 20.49 8.40 -7.90
CA ALA A 267 20.31 8.44 -9.34
C ALA A 267 18.93 7.88 -9.72
N THR A 268 18.02 8.77 -10.13
CA THR A 268 16.74 8.39 -10.73
C THR A 268 16.94 8.28 -12.24
N VAL A 269 16.89 7.06 -12.76
CA VAL A 269 17.26 6.76 -14.15
C VAL A 269 16.16 6.00 -14.88
N ALA A 270 15.94 6.34 -16.15
CA ALA A 270 15.15 5.54 -17.08
C ALA A 270 16.08 4.98 -18.15
N VAL A 271 16.20 3.66 -18.20
CA VAL A 271 17.06 2.92 -19.12
C VAL A 271 16.20 2.34 -20.22
N GLU A 272 16.63 2.50 -21.45
CA GLU A 272 15.97 1.95 -22.62
C GLU A 272 16.73 0.72 -23.13
N TYR A 273 16.03 -0.41 -23.20
CA TYR A 273 16.51 -1.66 -23.76
C TYR A 273 15.70 -2.04 -25.00
N LEU A 274 16.34 -2.69 -25.97
CA LEU A 274 15.66 -3.36 -27.07
C LEU A 274 15.56 -4.86 -26.75
N ASP A 275 14.33 -5.36 -26.65
CA ASP A 275 14.06 -6.79 -26.67
C ASP A 275 14.27 -7.32 -28.09
N THR A 276 15.28 -8.17 -28.26
CA THR A 276 15.69 -8.72 -29.55
C THR A 276 14.73 -9.77 -30.10
N ILE A 277 13.86 -10.36 -29.27
CA ILE A 277 12.82 -11.31 -29.68
C ILE A 277 11.56 -10.55 -30.09
N THR A 278 10.99 -9.77 -29.18
CA THR A 278 9.68 -9.11 -29.41
C THR A 278 9.81 -7.83 -30.24
N LYS A 279 11.04 -7.32 -30.40
CA LYS A 279 11.35 -6.00 -30.99
C LYS A 279 10.75 -4.83 -30.21
N MET A 280 10.29 -5.07 -28.98
CA MET A 280 9.79 -4.04 -28.08
C MET A 280 10.95 -3.22 -27.52
N THR A 281 10.79 -1.90 -27.50
CA THR A 281 11.63 -1.03 -26.69
C THR A 281 11.10 -1.02 -25.26
N GLN A 282 11.82 -1.68 -24.35
CA GLN A 282 11.50 -1.75 -22.93
C GLN A 282 12.16 -0.62 -22.17
N ILE A 283 11.38 0.15 -21.41
CA ILE A 283 11.89 1.20 -20.52
C ILE A 283 11.88 0.65 -19.09
N SER A 284 13.04 0.62 -18.45
CA SER A 284 13.21 0.21 -17.05
C SER A 284 13.61 1.43 -16.22
N GLN A 285 12.86 1.71 -15.15
CA GLN A 285 13.11 2.85 -14.27
C GLN A 285 13.73 2.36 -12.97
N PHE A 286 14.76 3.05 -12.50
CA PHE A 286 15.47 2.73 -11.27
C PHE A 286 15.67 4.00 -10.43
N GLU A 287 15.65 3.82 -9.12
CA GLU A 287 16.20 4.77 -8.16
C GLU A 287 17.37 4.05 -7.48
N LEU A 288 18.59 4.54 -7.74
CA LEU A 288 19.82 3.89 -7.30
C LEU A 288 20.55 4.78 -6.29
N ALA A 289 21.11 4.19 -5.25
CA ALA A 289 22.08 4.83 -4.38
C ALA A 289 23.50 4.49 -4.86
N LEU A 290 24.26 5.51 -5.24
CA LEU A 290 25.62 5.40 -5.72
C LEU A 290 26.60 5.94 -4.67
N LYS A 291 27.71 5.23 -4.48
CA LYS A 291 28.85 5.71 -3.70
C LYS A 291 30.14 5.52 -4.46
N ARG A 292 31.07 6.45 -4.27
CA ARG A 292 32.43 6.33 -4.80
C ARG A 292 33.31 5.64 -3.77
N GLY A 293 33.89 4.50 -4.14
CA GLY A 293 34.81 3.72 -3.31
C GLY A 293 36.00 3.23 -4.13
N ASP A 294 37.21 3.34 -3.59
CA ASP A 294 38.46 2.91 -4.25
C ASP A 294 38.64 3.48 -5.67
N GLY A 295 38.19 4.73 -5.88
CA GLY A 295 38.27 5.45 -7.16
C GLY A 295 37.12 5.19 -8.13
N ASN A 296 36.30 4.15 -7.91
CA ASN A 296 35.20 3.75 -8.80
C ASN A 296 33.82 3.98 -8.16
N TRP A 297 32.81 4.19 -9.01
CA TRP A 297 31.41 4.22 -8.58
C TRP A 297 30.91 2.79 -8.33
N LYS A 298 30.02 2.65 -7.34
CA LYS A 298 29.26 1.43 -7.08
C LYS A 298 27.82 1.75 -6.71
N ILE A 299 26.91 0.88 -7.14
CA ILE A 299 25.53 0.84 -6.68
C ILE A 299 25.50 0.14 -5.33
N VAL A 300 24.97 0.79 -4.31
CA VAL A 300 24.95 0.29 -2.92
C VAL A 300 23.53 0.10 -2.38
N GLY A 301 22.51 0.56 -3.12
CA GLY A 301 21.10 0.48 -2.77
C GLY A 301 20.24 0.80 -3.97
#